data_AF-A0AA95NMN4-F1
#
_entry.id   AF-A0AA95NMN4-F1
#
_cell.length_a   1.000
_cell.length_b   1.000
_cell.length_c   1.000
_cell.angle_alpha   90.00
_cell.angle_beta   90.00
_cell.angle_gamma   90.00
#
_symmetry.space_group_name_H-M   'P 1'
#
loop_
_entity.id
_entity.type
_entity.pdbx_description
1 polymer ?
#
loop_
_entity_poly.entity_id
_entity_poly.type
_entity_poly.pdbx_seq_one_letter_code
_entity_poly.pdbx_strand_id
1 'polypeptide(L)'
;MDKLVIKHGAALRAKYAAAGLAKVDAALKTLVSADKKRGIETVVLDVSLASAMKPYGAAVPAKPDARALKAAIDAVATAAKPHYILLLGALDVLPMVPLVNPAYGGPGGDDDKTVPSDLPYACEAPYGTDVNRFLGPTRVVGRLPDVPGASKPDLLLQLLRASARAKPLPREDYQQSFALSAEVWQGSTRLSVNNTFGDAAPLNLAPPKGPRWAKQDLAPRMHFINCHGAAHSPEYFGQRGDAYPVAHRANLLTGKITAGTVVAAECCYGAQLYDPAESAGTQGIALSYLADGASGFFGSTTIAYGPSEGNGSADLICQYFLQRVLAGSSLGRAALEARQKFAGERTHLDPFDLKTLGQFYLLGDPALQPVGYAAHALSKTKAFKQAFAKVQDRGVRGLRRERLEREGRHLARALPPVRSKPLEPAAPVERTMQMMARESGLQGEVSRLSFEIGGKGPIRRIHVLKGLAQHGTGEQRVPHLLAIVATEENGQLLHVRRVHSR
;
A
#
# COMPACT_ATOMS: atom_id res chain seq x y z
N MET A 1 -3.46 23.13 12.34
CA MET A 1 -4.03 21.80 12.11
C MET A 1 -2.95 20.72 12.08
N ASP A 2 -3.22 19.59 12.73
CA ASP A 2 -2.40 18.37 12.67
C ASP A 2 -2.94 17.40 11.61
N LYS A 3 -4.25 17.15 11.60
CA LYS A 3 -4.89 16.17 10.71
C LYS A 3 -5.93 16.86 9.84
N LEU A 4 -5.82 16.63 8.54
CA LEU A 4 -6.77 17.08 7.54
C LEU A 4 -7.59 15.89 7.05
N VAL A 5 -8.90 15.91 7.26
CA VAL A 5 -9.83 14.93 6.67
C VAL A 5 -10.41 15.54 5.40
N ILE A 6 -10.07 14.95 4.26
CA ILE A 6 -10.61 15.29 2.95
C ILE A 6 -11.92 14.53 2.78
N LYS A 7 -13.04 15.24 2.68
CA LYS A 7 -14.33 14.67 2.28
C LYS A 7 -14.84 15.34 1.02
N HIS A 8 -15.64 14.61 0.25
CA HIS A 8 -16.37 15.17 -0.89
C HIS A 8 -17.87 15.07 -0.62
N GLY A 9 -18.46 16.13 -0.04
CA GLY A 9 -19.84 16.12 0.44
C GLY A 9 -20.88 15.88 -0.63
N ALA A 10 -20.71 16.43 -1.84
CA ALA A 10 -21.64 16.21 -2.95
C ALA A 10 -21.72 14.72 -3.35
N ALA A 11 -20.58 14.08 -3.62
CA ALA A 11 -20.47 12.64 -3.87
C ALA A 11 -21.04 11.78 -2.72
N LEU A 12 -20.69 12.08 -1.45
CA LEU A 12 -21.26 11.36 -0.30
C LEU A 12 -22.79 11.53 -0.19
N ARG A 13 -23.32 12.72 -0.50
CA ARG A 13 -24.76 12.98 -0.53
C ARG A 13 -25.43 12.22 -1.68
N ALA A 14 -24.82 12.17 -2.85
CA ALA A 14 -25.33 11.41 -3.98
C ALA A 14 -25.38 9.90 -3.65
N LYS A 15 -24.36 9.40 -2.96
CA LYS A 15 -24.24 7.98 -2.57
C LYS A 15 -25.19 7.58 -1.43
N TYR A 16 -25.35 8.42 -0.40
CA TYR A 16 -26.04 8.05 0.85
C TYR A 16 -27.30 8.87 1.16
N ALA A 17 -27.74 9.70 0.21
CA ALA A 17 -28.73 10.75 0.43
C ALA A 17 -28.33 11.72 1.58
N ALA A 18 -29.20 12.70 1.84
CA ALA A 18 -28.98 13.69 2.89
C ALA A 18 -28.87 13.05 4.28
N ALA A 19 -29.71 12.05 4.56
CA ALA A 19 -29.75 11.39 5.86
C ALA A 19 -28.47 10.60 6.16
N GLY A 20 -27.90 9.90 5.17
CA GLY A 20 -26.65 9.18 5.34
C GLY A 20 -25.45 10.13 5.51
N LEU A 21 -25.39 11.21 4.73
CA LEU A 21 -24.36 12.24 4.91
C LEU A 21 -24.40 12.87 6.32
N ALA A 22 -25.60 13.16 6.84
CA ALA A 22 -25.74 13.69 8.20
C ALA A 22 -25.18 12.75 9.28
N LYS A 23 -25.36 11.42 9.11
CA LYS A 23 -24.75 10.42 10.00
C LYS A 23 -23.22 10.43 9.91
N VAL A 24 -22.67 10.55 8.69
CA VAL A 24 -21.22 10.64 8.47
C VAL A 24 -20.65 11.90 9.14
N ASP A 25 -21.30 13.05 8.97
CA ASP A 25 -20.89 14.31 9.61
C ASP A 25 -20.94 14.24 11.15
N ALA A 26 -21.95 13.57 11.72
CA ALA A 26 -22.00 13.32 13.16
C ALA A 26 -20.83 12.44 13.63
N ALA A 27 -20.51 11.35 12.91
CA ALA A 27 -19.39 10.48 13.23
C ALA A 27 -18.03 11.20 13.11
N LEU A 28 -17.86 12.09 12.13
CA LEU A 28 -16.68 12.93 11.98
C LEU A 28 -16.51 13.90 13.17
N LYS A 29 -17.59 14.49 13.69
CA LYS A 29 -17.53 15.31 14.91
C LYS A 29 -17.05 14.49 16.12
N THR A 30 -17.47 13.24 16.23
CA THR A 30 -16.97 12.31 17.26
C THR A 30 -15.48 12.02 17.07
N LEU A 31 -15.02 11.77 15.84
CA LEU A 31 -13.61 11.57 15.54
C LEU A 31 -12.76 12.81 15.90
N VAL A 32 -13.20 14.00 15.50
CA VAL A 32 -12.52 15.27 15.83
C VAL A 32 -12.40 15.46 17.34
N SER A 33 -13.45 15.16 18.09
CA SER A 33 -13.45 15.24 19.56
C SER A 33 -12.48 14.22 20.19
N ALA A 34 -12.40 13.01 19.64
CA ALA A 34 -11.46 11.99 20.09
C ALA A 34 -10.00 12.34 19.75
N ASP A 35 -9.75 12.84 18.54
CA ASP A 35 -8.45 13.32 18.11
C ASP A 35 -7.97 14.48 18.98
N LYS A 36 -8.84 15.42 19.34
CA LYS A 36 -8.51 16.51 20.29
C LYS A 36 -8.05 15.96 21.64
N LYS A 37 -8.68 14.90 22.16
CA LYS A 37 -8.26 14.22 23.40
C LYS A 37 -6.90 13.52 23.26
N ARG A 38 -6.51 13.12 22.05
CA ARG A 38 -5.18 12.61 21.70
C ARG A 38 -4.15 13.71 21.41
N GLY A 39 -4.53 14.98 21.54
CA GLY A 39 -3.67 16.11 21.20
C GLY A 39 -3.43 16.26 19.69
N ILE A 40 -4.41 15.85 18.86
CA ILE A 40 -4.40 15.99 17.40
C ILE A 40 -5.49 16.97 17.00
N GLU A 41 -5.09 18.15 16.51
CA GLU A 41 -6.02 19.14 15.96
C GLU A 41 -6.52 18.67 14.58
N THR A 42 -7.77 18.20 14.51
CA THR A 42 -8.36 17.66 13.28
C THR A 42 -9.32 18.65 12.63
N VAL A 43 -9.13 18.90 11.34
CA VAL A 43 -9.99 19.72 10.48
C VAL A 43 -10.61 18.84 9.41
N VAL A 44 -11.94 18.93 9.26
CA VAL A 44 -12.67 18.28 8.17
C VAL A 44 -12.89 19.33 7.08
N LEU A 45 -12.39 19.07 5.88
CA LEU A 45 -12.53 19.94 4.73
C LEU A 45 -13.40 19.26 3.68
N ASP A 46 -14.51 19.91 3.33
CA ASP A 46 -15.32 19.51 2.19
C ASP A 46 -14.79 20.14 0.91
N VAL A 47 -14.08 19.34 0.11
CA VAL A 47 -13.46 19.86 -1.12
C VAL A 47 -14.48 20.18 -2.21
N SER A 48 -15.74 19.75 -2.06
CA SER A 48 -16.82 20.06 -3.00
C SER A 48 -17.50 21.41 -2.74
N LEU A 49 -17.24 22.04 -1.58
CA LEU A 49 -17.84 23.32 -1.22
C LEU A 49 -16.94 24.49 -1.60
N ALA A 50 -17.41 25.35 -2.51
CA ALA A 50 -16.70 26.57 -2.93
C ALA A 50 -16.36 27.49 -1.76
N SER A 51 -17.26 27.61 -0.76
CA SER A 51 -17.02 28.41 0.44
C SER A 51 -15.87 27.86 1.29
N ALA A 52 -15.76 26.54 1.43
CA ALA A 52 -14.68 25.90 2.18
C ALA A 52 -13.35 25.96 1.43
N MET A 53 -13.37 25.88 0.10
CA MET A 53 -12.19 25.91 -0.75
C MET A 53 -11.70 27.31 -1.09
N LYS A 54 -12.49 28.38 -0.87
CA LYS A 54 -12.13 29.78 -1.15
C LYS A 54 -10.71 30.18 -0.71
N PRO A 55 -10.18 29.79 0.47
CA PRO A 55 -8.82 30.13 0.89
C PRO A 55 -7.70 29.37 0.14
N TYR A 56 -8.04 28.29 -0.54
CA TYR A 56 -7.10 27.34 -1.13
C TYR A 56 -7.19 27.29 -2.66
N GLY A 57 -8.33 27.62 -3.25
CA GLY A 57 -8.53 27.64 -4.70
C GLY A 57 -9.90 27.10 -5.11
N ALA A 58 -9.95 26.45 -6.27
CA ALA A 58 -11.19 25.91 -6.81
C ALA A 58 -11.69 24.71 -5.98
N ALA A 59 -13.01 24.61 -5.84
CA ALA A 59 -13.64 23.39 -5.35
C ALA A 59 -13.54 22.26 -6.37
N VAL A 60 -13.53 21.03 -5.87
CA VAL A 60 -13.63 19.82 -6.68
C VAL A 60 -15.06 19.73 -7.24
N PRO A 61 -15.22 19.45 -8.55
CA PRO A 61 -16.53 19.39 -9.18
C PRO A 61 -17.42 18.29 -8.61
N ALA A 62 -18.74 18.44 -8.74
CA ALA A 62 -19.72 17.50 -8.18
C ALA A 62 -19.50 16.04 -8.60
N LYS A 63 -19.04 15.81 -9.84
CA LYS A 63 -18.47 14.54 -10.30
C LYS A 63 -16.94 14.65 -10.15
N PRO A 64 -16.36 14.12 -9.06
CA PRO A 64 -14.95 14.31 -8.80
C PRO A 64 -14.09 13.58 -9.81
N ASP A 65 -13.00 14.23 -10.24
CA ASP A 65 -11.92 13.60 -11.00
C ASP A 65 -10.60 13.70 -10.23
N ALA A 66 -9.67 12.80 -10.54
CA ALA A 66 -8.42 12.67 -9.80
C ALA A 66 -7.50 13.91 -9.93
N ARG A 67 -7.60 14.65 -11.04
CA ARG A 67 -6.81 15.86 -11.28
C ARG A 67 -7.30 17.01 -10.43
N ALA A 68 -8.62 17.28 -10.42
CA ALA A 68 -9.21 18.30 -9.56
C ALA A 68 -8.99 17.98 -8.08
N LEU A 69 -9.18 16.72 -7.67
CA LEU A 69 -8.91 16.29 -6.30
C LEU A 69 -7.43 16.49 -5.91
N LYS A 70 -6.49 16.15 -6.81
CA LYS A 70 -5.05 16.34 -6.55
C LYS A 70 -4.70 17.81 -6.40
N ALA A 71 -5.21 18.66 -7.29
CA ALA A 71 -4.98 20.11 -7.22
C ALA A 71 -5.50 20.70 -5.90
N ALA A 72 -6.70 20.30 -5.47
CA ALA A 72 -7.27 20.74 -4.20
C ALA A 72 -6.42 20.28 -3.00
N ILE A 73 -6.03 19.01 -2.95
CA ILE A 73 -5.17 18.48 -1.88
C ILE A 73 -3.82 19.20 -1.87
N ASP A 74 -3.21 19.47 -3.03
CA ASP A 74 -1.95 20.20 -3.12
C ASP A 74 -2.03 21.61 -2.56
N ALA A 75 -3.06 22.35 -2.96
CA ALA A 75 -3.26 23.72 -2.51
C ALA A 75 -3.47 23.78 -0.99
N VAL A 76 -4.31 22.89 -0.45
CA VAL A 76 -4.56 22.83 1.00
C VAL A 76 -3.32 22.37 1.75
N ALA A 77 -2.63 21.33 1.28
CA ALA A 77 -1.42 20.83 1.94
C ALA A 77 -0.30 21.89 1.96
N THR A 78 -0.18 22.69 0.89
CA THR A 78 0.78 23.79 0.79
C THR A 78 0.47 24.90 1.79
N ALA A 79 -0.80 25.30 1.87
CA ALA A 79 -1.23 26.38 2.76
C ALA A 79 -1.24 25.97 4.24
N ALA A 80 -1.74 24.77 4.54
CA ALA A 80 -2.05 24.34 5.89
C ALA A 80 -1.00 23.43 6.54
N LYS A 81 -0.11 22.82 5.74
CA LYS A 81 0.97 21.91 6.17
C LYS A 81 0.52 20.86 7.21
N PRO A 82 -0.53 20.07 6.93
CA PRO A 82 -1.03 19.08 7.89
C PRO A 82 0.02 17.98 8.12
N HIS A 83 0.08 17.47 9.35
CA HIS A 83 0.88 16.29 9.68
C HIS A 83 0.30 15.00 9.10
N TYR A 84 -1.03 14.92 8.95
CA TYR A 84 -1.76 13.77 8.42
C TYR A 84 -2.83 14.21 7.42
N ILE A 85 -3.01 13.46 6.34
CA ILE A 85 -4.11 13.63 5.38
C ILE A 85 -4.90 12.33 5.33
N LEU A 86 -6.16 12.37 5.75
CA LEU A 86 -7.10 11.26 5.67
C LEU A 86 -8.05 11.47 4.49
N LEU A 87 -8.05 10.54 3.53
CA LEU A 87 -9.03 10.47 2.45
C LEU A 87 -10.27 9.70 2.94
N LEU A 88 -11.45 10.32 2.94
CA LEU A 88 -12.69 9.72 3.43
C LEU A 88 -13.57 9.19 2.29
N GLY A 89 -13.66 7.87 2.17
CA GLY A 89 -14.42 7.17 1.12
C GLY A 89 -13.54 6.39 0.14
N ALA A 90 -14.17 5.53 -0.67
CA ALA A 90 -13.55 4.75 -1.72
C ALA A 90 -13.43 5.56 -3.02
N LEU A 91 -13.03 4.89 -4.12
CA LEU A 91 -12.70 5.52 -5.39
C LEU A 91 -13.89 6.21 -6.09
N ASP A 92 -15.13 5.82 -5.77
CA ASP A 92 -16.36 6.42 -6.29
C ASP A 92 -16.73 7.74 -5.58
N VAL A 93 -16.12 8.02 -4.43
CA VAL A 93 -16.26 9.29 -3.68
C VAL A 93 -15.03 10.18 -3.83
N LEU A 94 -13.84 9.59 -3.71
CA LEU A 94 -12.55 10.27 -3.84
C LEU A 94 -11.68 9.47 -4.83
N PRO A 95 -11.66 9.84 -6.12
CA PRO A 95 -11.00 9.05 -7.16
C PRO A 95 -9.51 8.89 -6.88
N MET A 96 -8.96 7.77 -7.30
CA MET A 96 -7.51 7.54 -7.32
C MET A 96 -6.92 8.04 -8.62
N VAL A 97 -5.62 8.39 -8.61
CA VAL A 97 -4.92 8.74 -9.86
C VAL A 97 -4.58 7.45 -10.62
N PRO A 98 -4.95 7.32 -11.90
CA PRO A 98 -4.62 6.14 -12.70
C PRO A 98 -3.19 6.28 -13.25
N LEU A 99 -2.19 5.84 -12.47
CA LEU A 99 -0.81 5.85 -12.93
C LEU A 99 -0.63 4.89 -14.10
N VAL A 100 0.18 5.24 -15.09
CA VAL A 100 0.57 4.31 -16.17
C VAL A 100 1.36 3.18 -15.53
N ASN A 101 0.98 1.93 -15.81
CA ASN A 101 1.71 0.77 -15.31
C ASN A 101 2.99 0.58 -16.16
N PRO A 102 4.20 0.79 -15.61
CA PRO A 102 5.45 0.58 -16.35
C PRO A 102 5.70 -0.89 -16.68
N ALA A 103 5.03 -1.82 -16.00
CA ALA A 103 5.12 -3.24 -16.26
C ALA A 103 4.04 -3.75 -17.24
N TYR A 104 3.15 -2.90 -17.78
CA TYR A 104 2.04 -3.31 -18.65
C TYR A 104 2.48 -3.91 -20.00
N GLY A 105 1.69 -4.84 -20.54
CA GLY A 105 1.60 -5.14 -21.97
C GLY A 105 2.31 -6.41 -22.46
N GLY A 106 2.05 -6.75 -23.71
CA GLY A 106 2.63 -7.89 -24.43
C GLY A 106 1.97 -9.26 -24.14
N PRO A 107 2.16 -10.27 -25.01
CA PRO A 107 1.58 -11.60 -24.84
C PRO A 107 1.96 -12.23 -23.50
N GLY A 108 0.96 -12.71 -22.77
CA GLY A 108 1.16 -13.35 -21.46
C GLY A 108 1.87 -12.46 -20.43
N GLY A 109 1.77 -11.13 -20.57
CA GLY A 109 2.32 -10.14 -19.65
C GLY A 109 1.26 -9.56 -18.71
N ASP A 110 1.69 -8.61 -17.89
CA ASP A 110 0.82 -7.80 -17.03
C ASP A 110 -0.30 -7.09 -17.85
N ASP A 111 -1.55 -7.36 -17.49
CA ASP A 111 -2.74 -6.84 -18.16
C ASP A 111 -3.30 -5.55 -17.52
N ASP A 112 -2.77 -5.13 -16.37
CA ASP A 112 -3.15 -3.87 -15.73
C ASP A 112 -2.60 -2.69 -16.55
N LYS A 113 -3.43 -2.05 -17.38
CA LYS A 113 -3.04 -0.83 -18.12
C LYS A 113 -2.61 0.32 -17.21
N THR A 114 -3.25 0.41 -16.05
CA THR A 114 -3.07 1.49 -15.08
C THR A 114 -3.04 0.95 -13.67
N VAL A 115 -2.37 1.67 -12.79
CA VAL A 115 -2.37 1.46 -11.34
C VAL A 115 -3.20 2.56 -10.68
N PRO A 116 -4.43 2.27 -10.19
CA PRO A 116 -5.15 3.18 -9.31
C PRO A 116 -4.31 3.44 -8.06
N SER A 117 -3.99 4.70 -7.78
CA SER A 117 -3.01 5.05 -6.77
C SER A 117 -3.39 6.27 -5.92
N ASP A 118 -3.12 6.14 -4.62
CA ASP A 118 -3.06 7.26 -3.66
C ASP A 118 -1.64 7.83 -3.49
N LEU A 119 -0.61 7.24 -4.12
CA LEU A 119 0.77 7.73 -4.06
C LEU A 119 0.88 9.19 -4.49
N PRO A 120 0.23 9.65 -5.57
CA PRO A 120 0.31 11.06 -5.95
C PRO A 120 -0.15 11.99 -4.82
N TYR A 121 -1.22 11.66 -4.09
CA TYR A 121 -1.68 12.47 -2.95
C TYR A 121 -0.65 12.57 -1.83
N ALA A 122 0.27 11.61 -1.73
CA ALA A 122 1.40 11.61 -0.80
C ALA A 122 2.60 12.45 -1.26
N CYS A 123 2.58 12.99 -2.49
CA CYS A 123 3.70 13.70 -3.11
C CYS A 123 3.39 15.18 -3.38
N GLU A 124 4.42 16.01 -3.35
CA GLU A 124 4.33 17.45 -3.66
C GLU A 124 4.20 17.74 -5.17
N ALA A 125 4.68 16.84 -6.02
CA ALA A 125 4.63 17.01 -7.47
C ALA A 125 3.17 17.19 -7.96
N PRO A 126 2.90 18.13 -8.90
CA PRO A 126 1.56 18.31 -9.46
C PRO A 126 1.04 17.04 -10.14
N TYR A 127 -0.27 16.98 -10.37
CA TYR A 127 -0.95 15.88 -11.06
C TYR A 127 -0.17 15.38 -12.28
N GLY A 128 -0.10 14.06 -12.41
CA GLY A 128 0.45 13.35 -13.55
C GLY A 128 0.15 11.86 -13.39
N THR A 129 0.25 11.12 -14.49
CA THR A 129 0.05 9.67 -14.52
C THR A 129 1.37 8.90 -14.60
N ASP A 130 2.49 9.58 -14.80
CA ASP A 130 3.83 8.97 -14.74
C ASP A 130 4.29 8.83 -13.29
N VAL A 131 4.52 7.59 -12.85
CA VAL A 131 5.00 7.25 -11.51
C VAL A 131 6.39 7.84 -11.21
N ASN A 132 7.22 8.12 -12.22
CA ASN A 132 8.51 8.81 -12.04
C ASN A 132 8.38 10.22 -11.44
N ARG A 133 7.18 10.81 -11.45
CA ARG A 133 6.92 12.11 -10.79
C ARG A 133 6.78 12.00 -9.27
N PHE A 134 6.68 10.77 -8.75
CA PHE A 134 6.23 10.49 -7.39
C PHE A 134 7.20 9.61 -6.60
N LEU A 135 8.48 9.61 -6.96
CA LEU A 135 9.53 8.75 -6.38
C LEU A 135 9.86 9.07 -4.91
N GLY A 136 9.56 10.28 -4.46
CA GLY A 136 9.85 10.75 -3.12
C GLY A 136 8.61 11.28 -2.41
N PRO A 137 7.71 10.40 -1.91
CA PRO A 137 6.57 10.84 -1.13
C PRO A 137 7.01 11.62 0.10
N THR A 138 6.28 12.67 0.45
CA THR A 138 6.58 13.55 1.58
C THR A 138 5.46 13.62 2.60
N ARG A 139 4.20 13.42 2.18
CA ARG A 139 3.00 13.59 3.01
C ARG A 139 2.56 12.27 3.61
N VAL A 140 2.00 12.34 4.81
CA VAL A 140 1.45 11.18 5.52
C VAL A 140 -0.02 11.00 5.13
N VAL A 141 -0.30 9.99 4.30
CA VAL A 141 -1.63 9.77 3.71
C VAL A 141 -2.16 8.38 4.07
N GLY A 142 -3.45 8.30 4.37
CA GLY A 142 -4.22 7.07 4.47
C GLY A 142 -5.64 7.28 3.99
N ARG A 143 -6.33 6.20 3.61
CA ARG A 143 -7.72 6.23 3.16
C ARG A 143 -8.58 5.46 4.13
N LEU A 144 -9.65 6.07 4.65
CA LEU A 144 -10.69 5.36 5.40
C LEU A 144 -11.82 5.04 4.42
N PRO A 145 -11.86 3.83 3.85
CA PRO A 145 -12.75 3.52 2.74
C PRO A 145 -14.19 3.36 3.22
N ASP A 146 -15.12 3.55 2.29
CA ASP A 146 -16.43 2.92 2.35
C ASP A 146 -16.48 1.76 1.35
N VAL A 147 -17.66 1.20 1.11
CA VAL A 147 -17.85 0.14 0.11
C VAL A 147 -18.21 0.81 -1.22
N PRO A 148 -17.46 0.61 -2.32
CA PRO A 148 -17.86 1.10 -3.64
C PRO A 148 -19.28 0.62 -4.01
N GLY A 149 -20.07 1.50 -4.63
CA GLY A 149 -21.45 1.16 -5.05
C GLY A 149 -22.49 1.05 -3.92
N ALA A 150 -22.08 1.06 -2.64
CA ALA A 150 -23.03 0.97 -1.53
C ALA A 150 -23.91 2.21 -1.39
N SER A 151 -25.18 1.99 -1.03
CA SER A 151 -26.17 3.05 -0.76
C SER A 151 -26.33 3.41 0.71
N LYS A 152 -25.60 2.71 1.61
CA LYS A 152 -25.63 2.94 3.07
C LYS A 152 -24.21 3.14 3.62
N PRO A 153 -24.00 4.09 4.54
CA PRO A 153 -22.67 4.41 5.05
C PRO A 153 -22.20 3.49 6.19
N ASP A 154 -22.79 2.30 6.36
CA ASP A 154 -22.67 1.51 7.60
C ASP A 154 -21.22 1.15 7.94
N LEU A 155 -20.45 0.65 6.95
CA LEU A 155 -19.02 0.39 7.12
C LEU A 155 -18.25 1.67 7.45
N LEU A 156 -18.46 2.76 6.71
CA LEU A 156 -17.78 4.02 6.95
C LEU A 156 -18.02 4.56 8.38
N LEU A 157 -19.27 4.49 8.85
CA LEU A 157 -19.64 4.87 10.21
C LEU A 157 -18.95 3.97 11.25
N GLN A 158 -18.87 2.67 10.99
CA GLN A 158 -18.16 1.74 11.85
C GLN A 158 -16.66 2.09 11.95
N LEU A 159 -16.01 2.34 10.81
CA LEU A 159 -14.59 2.68 10.75
C LEU A 159 -14.30 4.02 11.44
N LEU A 160 -15.13 5.04 11.23
CA LEU A 160 -15.00 6.33 11.93
C LEU A 160 -15.10 6.17 13.45
N ARG A 161 -16.04 5.34 13.93
CA ARG A 161 -16.18 5.03 15.35
C ARG A 161 -14.99 4.22 15.88
N ALA A 162 -14.47 3.27 15.11
CA ALA A 162 -13.27 2.52 15.47
C ALA A 162 -12.05 3.45 15.60
N SER A 163 -11.81 4.33 14.64
CA SER A 163 -10.76 5.35 14.69
C SER A 163 -10.93 6.33 15.87
N ALA A 164 -12.16 6.70 16.21
CA ALA A 164 -12.43 7.55 17.37
C ALA A 164 -12.06 6.83 18.69
N ARG A 165 -12.32 5.52 18.80
CA ARG A 165 -12.05 4.72 20.02
C ARG A 165 -10.63 4.17 20.14
N ALA A 166 -9.89 4.14 19.04
CA ALA A 166 -8.56 3.55 18.99
C ALA A 166 -7.59 4.16 20.03
N LYS A 167 -6.81 3.29 20.65
CA LYS A 167 -5.75 3.62 21.61
C LYS A 167 -4.51 2.81 21.27
N PRO A 168 -3.30 3.38 21.41
CA PRO A 168 -2.08 2.60 21.36
C PRO A 168 -2.08 1.52 22.46
N LEU A 169 -1.59 0.32 22.14
CA LEU A 169 -1.36 -0.75 23.12
C LEU A 169 0.15 -0.97 23.31
N PRO A 170 0.56 -1.66 24.39
CA PRO A 170 1.95 -2.06 24.58
C PRO A 170 2.51 -2.85 23.40
N ARG A 171 3.84 -2.84 23.24
CA ARG A 171 4.48 -3.56 22.13
C ARG A 171 4.29 -5.07 22.25
N GLU A 172 4.23 -5.62 23.47
CA GLU A 172 3.98 -7.06 23.67
C GLU A 172 2.70 -7.56 22.98
N ASP A 173 1.63 -6.75 22.94
CA ASP A 173 0.37 -7.09 22.28
C ASP A 173 0.49 -7.27 20.75
N TYR A 174 1.62 -6.86 20.16
CA TYR A 174 1.92 -6.95 18.72
C TYR A 174 3.15 -7.79 18.40
N GLN A 175 3.78 -8.43 19.40
CA GLN A 175 4.97 -9.27 19.18
C GLN A 175 4.64 -10.56 18.42
N GLN A 176 3.47 -11.13 18.66
CA GLN A 176 2.98 -12.29 17.92
C GLN A 176 2.41 -11.86 16.56
N SER A 177 2.59 -12.72 15.56
CA SER A 177 2.05 -12.52 14.22
C SER A 177 1.24 -13.72 13.75
N PHE A 178 0.22 -13.44 12.93
CA PHE A 178 -0.35 -14.42 12.03
C PHE A 178 0.36 -14.26 10.69
N ALA A 179 1.13 -15.26 10.28
CA ALA A 179 1.79 -15.30 8.99
C ALA A 179 1.15 -16.38 8.11
N LEU A 180 0.85 -16.04 6.85
CA LEU A 180 0.27 -16.95 5.86
C LEU A 180 1.03 -16.84 4.55
N SER A 181 1.39 -17.99 3.97
CA SER A 181 2.10 -18.07 2.69
C SER A 181 1.49 -19.11 1.76
N ALA A 182 1.51 -18.86 0.45
CA ALA A 182 1.47 -19.93 -0.54
C ALA A 182 2.71 -20.83 -0.35
N GLU A 183 2.56 -22.15 -0.35
CA GLU A 183 3.68 -23.06 -0.02
C GLU A 183 4.93 -22.82 -0.88
N VAL A 184 4.75 -22.53 -2.16
CA VAL A 184 5.85 -22.24 -3.11
C VAL A 184 6.68 -21.00 -2.73
N TRP A 185 6.15 -20.08 -1.91
CA TRP A 185 6.85 -18.88 -1.46
C TRP A 185 7.28 -18.92 0.01
N GLN A 186 7.17 -20.09 0.65
CA GLN A 186 7.47 -20.24 2.07
C GLN A 186 8.86 -19.71 2.46
N GLY A 187 9.87 -19.84 1.59
CA GLY A 187 11.22 -19.34 1.84
C GLY A 187 11.27 -17.82 1.92
N SER A 188 10.68 -17.14 0.93
CA SER A 188 10.58 -15.68 0.89
C SER A 188 9.76 -15.15 2.07
N THR A 189 8.61 -15.76 2.36
CA THR A 189 7.77 -15.35 3.49
C THR A 189 8.45 -15.59 4.84
N ARG A 190 9.16 -16.72 5.02
CA ARG A 190 9.92 -17.00 6.26
C ARG A 190 10.98 -15.93 6.50
N LEU A 191 11.68 -15.49 5.46
CA LEU A 191 12.64 -14.40 5.56
C LEU A 191 11.97 -13.09 5.98
N SER A 192 10.86 -12.72 5.35
CA SER A 192 10.10 -11.49 5.69
C SER A 192 9.62 -11.49 7.14
N VAL A 193 9.07 -12.62 7.60
CA VAL A 193 8.55 -12.79 8.95
C VAL A 193 9.69 -12.77 9.97
N ASN A 194 10.80 -13.46 9.71
CA ASN A 194 12.00 -13.39 10.57
C ASN A 194 12.56 -11.96 10.67
N ASN A 195 12.71 -11.26 9.55
CA ASN A 195 13.24 -9.88 9.53
C ASN A 195 12.32 -8.87 10.23
N THR A 196 11.02 -9.18 10.35
CA THR A 196 10.02 -8.26 10.93
C THR A 196 9.75 -8.57 12.41
N PHE A 197 9.59 -9.85 12.74
CA PHE A 197 9.13 -10.31 14.05
C PHE A 197 10.19 -11.07 14.85
N GLY A 198 11.30 -11.46 14.23
CA GLY A 198 12.38 -12.22 14.84
C GLY A 198 12.15 -13.74 14.87
N ASP A 199 10.95 -14.21 14.57
CA ASP A 199 10.59 -15.63 14.55
C ASP A 199 9.50 -15.92 13.51
N ALA A 200 9.77 -16.90 12.65
CA ALA A 200 8.87 -17.39 11.60
C ALA A 200 8.29 -18.77 11.89
N ALA A 201 8.42 -19.29 13.12
CA ALA A 201 7.69 -20.47 13.58
C ALA A 201 6.15 -20.34 13.40
N PRO A 202 5.51 -19.15 13.54
CA PRO A 202 4.07 -19.00 13.32
C PRO A 202 3.61 -19.05 11.86
N LEU A 203 4.50 -19.33 10.89
CA LEU A 203 4.17 -19.37 9.47
C LEU A 203 3.19 -20.50 9.14
N ASN A 204 2.04 -20.13 8.60
CA ASN A 204 1.06 -21.05 8.04
C ASN A 204 1.23 -21.16 6.52
N LEU A 205 1.17 -22.39 6.01
CA LEU A 205 1.24 -22.66 4.56
C LEU A 205 -0.13 -23.08 4.04
N ALA A 206 -0.48 -22.55 2.87
CA ALA A 206 -1.63 -22.97 2.09
C ALA A 206 -1.15 -23.50 0.73
N PRO A 207 -1.37 -24.78 0.42
CA PRO A 207 -1.81 -25.88 1.32
C PRO A 207 -0.75 -26.26 2.39
N PRO A 208 -1.07 -27.11 3.40
CA PRO A 208 -2.32 -27.83 3.59
C PRO A 208 -3.36 -27.10 4.46
N LYS A 209 -3.04 -25.93 5.04
CA LYS A 209 -3.98 -25.18 5.88
C LYS A 209 -4.85 -24.22 5.05
N GLY A 210 -5.82 -23.62 5.72
CA GLY A 210 -6.79 -22.70 5.12
C GLY A 210 -7.95 -23.42 4.43
N PRO A 211 -8.99 -22.69 4.00
CA PRO A 211 -9.23 -21.27 4.27
C PRO A 211 -9.89 -20.99 5.64
N ARG A 212 -10.25 -22.04 6.38
CA ARG A 212 -10.96 -21.93 7.67
C ARG A 212 -9.98 -21.79 8.83
N TRP A 213 -9.66 -20.54 9.16
CA TRP A 213 -8.87 -20.18 10.34
C TRP A 213 -9.75 -20.07 11.58
N ALA A 214 -9.29 -20.60 12.70
CA ALA A 214 -9.94 -20.43 13.99
C ALA A 214 -9.69 -19.02 14.53
N LYS A 215 -10.52 -18.57 15.48
CA LYS A 215 -10.36 -17.25 16.12
C LYS A 215 -9.00 -17.08 16.79
N GLN A 216 -8.46 -18.16 17.38
CA GLN A 216 -7.13 -18.16 17.99
C GLN A 216 -5.99 -17.99 16.98
N ASP A 217 -6.15 -18.51 15.75
CA ASP A 217 -5.14 -18.36 14.71
C ASP A 217 -5.02 -16.91 14.25
N LEU A 218 -6.16 -16.20 14.17
CA LEU A 218 -6.27 -14.79 13.78
C LEU A 218 -6.26 -13.84 14.98
N ALA A 219 -5.97 -14.34 16.18
CA ALA A 219 -5.89 -13.53 17.39
C ALA A 219 -4.71 -12.53 17.39
N PRO A 220 -3.52 -12.86 16.85
CA PRO A 220 -2.40 -11.93 16.78
C PRO A 220 -2.76 -10.62 16.10
N ARG A 221 -2.11 -9.51 16.49
CA ARG A 221 -2.45 -8.18 15.97
C ARG A 221 -1.62 -7.76 14.76
N MET A 222 -0.63 -8.57 14.38
CA MET A 222 0.18 -8.35 13.19
C MET A 222 -0.08 -9.48 12.20
N HIS A 223 -0.63 -9.13 11.05
CA HIS A 223 -0.93 -10.11 10.00
C HIS A 223 -0.04 -9.84 8.79
N PHE A 224 0.70 -10.87 8.38
CA PHE A 224 1.53 -10.85 7.18
C PHE A 224 1.04 -11.96 6.24
N ILE A 225 0.56 -11.58 5.05
CA ILE A 225 -0.08 -12.52 4.13
C ILE A 225 0.64 -12.43 2.78
N ASN A 226 1.15 -13.55 2.29
CA ASN A 226 1.85 -13.66 1.00
C ASN A 226 1.25 -14.82 0.20
N CYS A 227 0.21 -14.53 -0.56
CA CYS A 227 -0.63 -15.49 -1.26
C CYS A 227 -1.12 -14.88 -2.56
N HIS A 228 -1.46 -15.74 -3.53
CA HIS A 228 -2.10 -15.32 -4.77
C HIS A 228 -3.36 -14.52 -4.50
N GLY A 229 -3.56 -13.47 -5.28
CA GLY A 229 -4.82 -12.75 -5.32
C GLY A 229 -5.31 -12.53 -6.74
N ALA A 230 -6.56 -12.12 -6.89
CA ALA A 230 -7.18 -11.93 -8.19
C ALA A 230 -8.08 -10.69 -8.17
N ALA A 231 -8.24 -10.08 -9.35
CA ALA A 231 -9.09 -8.91 -9.52
C ALA A 231 -10.53 -9.23 -9.11
N HIS A 232 -11.16 -8.34 -8.36
CA HIS A 232 -12.55 -8.46 -7.89
C HIS A 232 -12.82 -9.75 -7.09
N SER A 233 -11.78 -10.31 -6.45
CA SER A 233 -11.88 -11.55 -5.67
C SER A 233 -12.10 -11.27 -4.17
N PRO A 234 -12.94 -12.06 -3.48
CA PRO A 234 -13.06 -12.05 -2.03
C PRO A 234 -12.13 -13.09 -1.37
N GLU A 235 -11.18 -13.63 -2.14
CA GLU A 235 -10.33 -14.77 -1.79
C GLU A 235 -8.84 -14.49 -2.08
N TYR A 236 -7.99 -15.07 -1.25
CA TYR A 236 -6.59 -15.32 -1.57
C TYR A 236 -6.35 -16.81 -1.70
N PHE A 237 -5.37 -17.17 -2.54
CA PHE A 237 -5.09 -18.55 -2.90
C PHE A 237 -3.66 -18.93 -2.51
N GLY A 238 -3.54 -20.14 -1.97
CA GLY A 238 -2.26 -20.80 -1.78
C GLY A 238 -1.74 -21.35 -3.09
N GLN A 239 -0.61 -22.06 -3.04
CA GLN A 239 -0.13 -22.82 -4.19
C GLN A 239 0.77 -23.97 -3.76
N ARG A 240 0.54 -25.16 -4.33
CA ARG A 240 1.49 -26.29 -4.35
C ARG A 240 1.45 -26.90 -5.75
N GLY A 241 2.59 -26.92 -6.43
CA GLY A 241 2.64 -27.27 -7.85
C GLY A 241 1.64 -26.39 -8.64
N ASP A 242 0.77 -27.04 -9.40
CA ASP A 242 -0.27 -26.39 -10.22
C ASP A 242 -1.61 -26.18 -9.49
N ALA A 243 -1.71 -26.56 -8.21
CA ALA A 243 -2.95 -26.40 -7.45
C ALA A 243 -2.97 -25.07 -6.68
N TYR A 244 -4.07 -24.31 -6.83
CA TYR A 244 -4.29 -23.00 -6.20
C TYR A 244 -5.47 -23.04 -5.21
N PRO A 245 -5.36 -23.75 -4.07
CA PRO A 245 -6.46 -23.85 -3.13
C PRO A 245 -6.73 -22.50 -2.47
N VAL A 246 -7.98 -22.24 -2.08
CA VAL A 246 -8.33 -21.04 -1.30
C VAL A 246 -7.59 -21.07 0.04
N ALA A 247 -6.76 -20.06 0.30
CA ALA A 247 -5.98 -19.90 1.53
C ALA A 247 -6.69 -19.00 2.55
N HIS A 248 -7.43 -18.00 2.07
CA HIS A 248 -8.11 -17.03 2.90
C HIS A 248 -9.35 -16.48 2.20
N ARG A 249 -10.43 -16.20 2.95
CA ARG A 249 -11.72 -15.81 2.37
C ARG A 249 -12.42 -14.78 3.25
N ALA A 250 -12.93 -13.72 2.62
CA ALA A 250 -13.58 -12.58 3.26
C ALA A 250 -14.71 -12.98 4.23
N ASN A 251 -15.64 -13.82 3.80
CA ASN A 251 -16.80 -14.23 4.60
C ASN A 251 -16.48 -15.16 5.79
N LEU A 252 -15.24 -15.64 5.90
CA LEU A 252 -14.79 -16.47 7.03
C LEU A 252 -14.13 -15.66 8.14
N LEU A 253 -14.05 -14.33 8.01
CA LEU A 253 -13.39 -13.44 8.97
C LEU A 253 -14.28 -12.96 10.11
N THR A 254 -15.59 -12.92 9.93
CA THR A 254 -16.52 -12.31 10.90
C THR A 254 -16.35 -12.88 12.32
N GLY A 255 -16.13 -11.99 13.28
CA GLY A 255 -15.95 -12.26 14.70
C GLY A 255 -14.56 -12.80 15.09
N LYS A 256 -13.57 -12.76 14.20
CA LYS A 256 -12.25 -13.41 14.41
C LYS A 256 -11.08 -12.45 14.49
N ILE A 257 -11.15 -11.28 13.87
CA ILE A 257 -10.07 -10.30 13.84
C ILE A 257 -10.06 -9.50 15.13
N THR A 258 -8.95 -9.57 15.86
CA THR A 258 -8.83 -8.84 17.12
C THR A 258 -8.76 -7.33 16.86
N ALA A 259 -9.55 -6.54 17.59
CA ALA A 259 -9.64 -5.09 17.42
C ALA A 259 -8.27 -4.39 17.57
N GLY A 260 -7.78 -3.70 16.54
CA GLY A 260 -6.43 -3.11 16.51
C GLY A 260 -5.47 -3.81 15.55
N THR A 261 -5.86 -4.95 14.96
CA THR A 261 -5.03 -5.70 14.01
C THR A 261 -4.52 -4.82 12.86
N VAL A 262 -3.27 -5.01 12.46
CA VAL A 262 -2.63 -4.36 11.32
C VAL A 262 -2.19 -5.43 10.34
N VAL A 263 -2.58 -5.25 9.08
CA VAL A 263 -2.32 -6.23 8.01
C VAL A 263 -1.38 -5.65 6.97
N ALA A 264 -0.40 -6.44 6.53
CA ALA A 264 0.30 -6.24 5.27
C ALA A 264 0.06 -7.47 4.37
N ALA A 265 -0.45 -7.24 3.17
CA ALA A 265 -0.80 -8.28 2.20
C ALA A 265 0.01 -8.13 0.91
N GLU A 266 0.89 -9.09 0.69
CA GLU A 266 1.69 -9.32 -0.51
C GLU A 266 0.90 -10.23 -1.47
N CYS A 267 -0.26 -9.74 -1.91
CA CYS A 267 -1.18 -10.47 -2.79
C CYS A 267 -1.50 -9.57 -3.99
N CYS A 268 -1.60 -10.11 -5.21
CA CYS A 268 -2.22 -9.37 -6.31
C CYS A 268 -3.60 -8.85 -5.89
N TYR A 269 -3.89 -7.57 -6.16
CA TYR A 269 -5.15 -6.94 -5.77
C TYR A 269 -5.47 -7.03 -4.25
N GLY A 270 -4.45 -7.24 -3.41
CA GLY A 270 -4.65 -7.53 -1.97
C GLY A 270 -5.35 -6.42 -1.17
N ALA A 271 -5.41 -5.21 -1.69
CA ALA A 271 -6.20 -4.13 -1.11
C ALA A 271 -7.17 -3.50 -2.12
N GLN A 272 -7.48 -4.16 -3.24
CA GLN A 272 -8.40 -3.62 -4.23
C GLN A 272 -9.77 -3.33 -3.61
N LEU A 273 -10.25 -2.10 -3.83
CA LEU A 273 -11.63 -1.72 -3.55
C LEU A 273 -12.43 -1.87 -4.84
N TYR A 274 -13.50 -2.65 -4.78
CA TYR A 274 -14.42 -2.89 -5.89
C TYR A 274 -15.87 -2.91 -5.41
N ASP A 275 -16.82 -2.76 -6.33
CA ASP A 275 -18.24 -2.91 -5.99
C ASP A 275 -18.52 -4.39 -5.74
N PRO A 276 -19.02 -4.80 -4.56
CA PRO A 276 -19.35 -6.19 -4.29
C PRO A 276 -20.26 -6.84 -5.34
N ALA A 277 -21.05 -6.08 -6.11
CA ALA A 277 -21.81 -6.59 -7.24
C ALA A 277 -20.93 -7.28 -8.32
N GLU A 278 -19.67 -6.87 -8.45
CA GLU A 278 -18.67 -7.48 -9.34
C GLU A 278 -18.16 -8.84 -8.82
N SER A 279 -18.55 -9.24 -7.59
CA SER A 279 -18.11 -10.46 -6.91
C SER A 279 -19.23 -11.16 -6.15
N ALA A 280 -20.37 -11.34 -6.82
CA ALA A 280 -21.57 -12.02 -6.28
C ALA A 280 -22.04 -11.44 -4.92
N GLY A 281 -21.90 -10.13 -4.73
CA GLY A 281 -22.29 -9.41 -3.51
C GLY A 281 -21.28 -9.51 -2.37
N THR A 282 -20.12 -10.14 -2.56
CA THR A 282 -19.10 -10.29 -1.51
C THR A 282 -18.05 -9.20 -1.63
N GLN A 283 -17.81 -8.47 -0.55
CA GLN A 283 -16.73 -7.47 -0.51
C GLN A 283 -15.35 -8.13 -0.39
N GLY A 284 -14.30 -7.39 -0.77
CA GLY A 284 -12.92 -7.84 -0.68
C GLY A 284 -12.45 -8.15 0.75
N ILE A 285 -11.36 -8.92 0.84
CA ILE A 285 -10.74 -9.31 2.11
C ILE A 285 -10.31 -8.10 2.93
N ALA A 286 -9.73 -7.07 2.30
CA ALA A 286 -9.29 -5.87 3.00
C ALA A 286 -10.44 -5.14 3.73
N LEU A 287 -11.60 -4.99 3.08
CA LEU A 287 -12.78 -4.39 3.70
C LEU A 287 -13.34 -5.28 4.83
N SER A 288 -13.28 -6.60 4.68
CA SER A 288 -13.72 -7.54 5.71
C SER A 288 -12.84 -7.52 6.95
N TYR A 289 -11.51 -7.37 6.79
CA TYR A 289 -10.60 -7.14 7.91
C TYR A 289 -10.94 -5.87 8.68
N LEU A 290 -11.13 -4.76 7.97
CA LEU A 290 -11.46 -3.46 8.56
C LEU A 290 -12.83 -3.49 9.26
N ALA A 291 -13.81 -4.16 8.63
CA ALA A 291 -15.15 -4.34 9.19
C ALA A 291 -15.14 -5.20 10.46
N ASP A 292 -14.18 -6.11 10.62
CA ASP A 292 -14.19 -7.00 11.79
C ASP A 292 -13.37 -6.47 12.97
N GLY A 293 -12.22 -5.84 12.71
CA GLY A 293 -11.42 -5.26 13.79
C GLY A 293 -10.08 -4.65 13.42
N ALA A 294 -9.65 -4.76 12.16
CA ALA A 294 -8.37 -4.20 11.76
C ALA A 294 -8.37 -2.66 11.86
N SER A 295 -7.29 -2.11 12.41
CA SER A 295 -7.04 -0.67 12.45
C SER A 295 -6.42 -0.14 11.16
N GLY A 296 -5.74 -1.01 10.41
CA GLY A 296 -5.14 -0.69 9.12
C GLY A 296 -4.85 -1.92 8.28
N PHE A 297 -4.91 -1.74 6.97
CA PHE A 297 -4.61 -2.74 5.96
C PHE A 297 -3.72 -2.10 4.88
N PHE A 298 -2.59 -2.72 4.59
CA PHE A 298 -1.63 -2.27 3.58
C PHE A 298 -1.47 -3.34 2.50
N GLY A 299 -1.72 -3.00 1.25
CA GLY A 299 -1.69 -3.94 0.13
C GLY A 299 -1.78 -3.24 -1.22
N SER A 300 -1.74 -4.01 -2.31
CA SER A 300 -1.75 -3.48 -3.67
C SER A 300 -3.15 -3.27 -4.24
N THR A 301 -3.29 -2.31 -5.16
CA THR A 301 -4.50 -2.12 -5.98
C THR A 301 -4.53 -2.99 -7.24
N THR A 302 -3.40 -3.54 -7.65
CA THR A 302 -3.16 -4.26 -8.92
C THR A 302 -2.28 -5.49 -8.72
N ILE A 303 -1.89 -6.18 -9.81
CA ILE A 303 -0.95 -7.30 -9.78
C ILE A 303 0.34 -6.88 -9.05
N ALA A 304 0.69 -7.61 -7.99
CA ALA A 304 1.91 -7.42 -7.22
C ALA A 304 2.99 -8.41 -7.63
N TYR A 305 4.24 -8.00 -7.44
CA TYR A 305 5.40 -8.80 -7.82
C TYR A 305 6.35 -8.94 -6.64
N GLY A 306 7.02 -10.09 -6.60
CA GLY A 306 8.18 -10.31 -5.77
C GLY A 306 9.01 -11.48 -6.28
N PRO A 307 10.26 -11.62 -5.83
CA PRO A 307 11.09 -12.77 -6.17
C PRO A 307 10.55 -14.08 -5.56
N SER A 308 10.87 -15.21 -6.20
CA SER A 308 10.60 -16.54 -5.63
C SER A 308 11.46 -16.83 -4.39
N GLU A 309 12.69 -16.28 -4.38
CA GLU A 309 13.71 -16.48 -3.35
C GLU A 309 14.26 -15.13 -2.88
N GLY A 310 14.50 -14.98 -1.58
CA GLY A 310 14.85 -13.68 -0.99
C GLY A 310 13.66 -12.73 -0.92
N ASN A 311 13.93 -11.44 -0.72
CA ASN A 311 12.89 -10.41 -0.61
C ASN A 311 13.16 -9.24 -1.55
N GLY A 312 12.12 -8.83 -2.28
CA GLY A 312 12.13 -7.68 -3.17
C GLY A 312 10.72 -7.14 -3.39
N SER A 313 10.59 -5.97 -4.00
CA SER A 313 9.29 -5.42 -4.43
C SER A 313 8.21 -5.48 -3.33
N ALA A 314 7.14 -6.27 -3.49
CA ALA A 314 6.07 -6.43 -2.49
C ALA A 314 6.59 -6.87 -1.12
N ASP A 315 7.60 -7.76 -1.08
CA ASP A 315 8.14 -8.30 0.17
C ASP A 315 8.71 -7.20 1.06
N LEU A 316 9.52 -6.32 0.46
CA LEU A 316 10.24 -5.29 1.21
C LEU A 316 9.29 -4.18 1.66
N ILE A 317 8.35 -3.75 0.81
CA ILE A 317 7.47 -2.64 1.17
C ILE A 317 6.49 -3.02 2.30
N CYS A 318 6.01 -4.27 2.33
CA CYS A 318 5.19 -4.83 3.40
C CYS A 318 5.98 -5.02 4.70
N GLN A 319 7.19 -5.57 4.62
CA GLN A 319 8.10 -5.66 5.77
C GLN A 319 8.34 -4.29 6.40
N TYR A 320 8.74 -3.30 5.59
CA TYR A 320 9.09 -1.97 6.09
C TYR A 320 7.88 -1.29 6.72
N PHE A 321 6.67 -1.52 6.20
CA PHE A 321 5.45 -1.02 6.81
C PHE A 321 5.26 -1.61 8.22
N LEU A 322 5.26 -2.93 8.38
CA LEU A 322 5.02 -3.57 9.68
C LEU A 322 6.15 -3.28 10.68
N GLN A 323 7.41 -3.26 10.24
CA GLN A 323 8.56 -2.86 11.07
C GLN A 323 8.37 -1.45 11.64
N ARG A 324 7.87 -0.51 10.84
CA ARG A 324 7.61 0.87 11.30
C ARG A 324 6.41 0.94 12.23
N VAL A 325 5.36 0.15 12.02
CA VAL A 325 4.24 0.03 12.98
C VAL A 325 4.74 -0.52 14.32
N LEU A 326 5.51 -1.61 14.32
CA LEU A 326 6.14 -2.19 15.52
C LEU A 326 7.04 -1.18 16.26
N ALA A 327 7.72 -0.31 15.52
CA ALA A 327 8.54 0.78 16.06
C ALA A 327 7.71 1.97 16.62
N GLY A 328 6.39 1.84 16.74
CA GLY A 328 5.52 2.86 17.30
C GLY A 328 5.20 4.00 16.35
N SER A 329 5.19 3.74 15.04
CA SER A 329 4.71 4.71 14.06
C SER A 329 3.20 4.73 13.97
N SER A 330 2.64 5.91 13.66
CA SER A 330 1.28 5.95 13.15
C SER A 330 1.22 5.17 11.83
N LEU A 331 0.05 4.64 11.48
CA LEU A 331 -0.14 3.85 10.26
C LEU A 331 0.32 4.62 9.02
N GLY A 332 -0.06 5.89 8.91
CA GLY A 332 0.35 6.72 7.78
C GLY A 332 1.87 6.95 7.77
N ARG A 333 2.48 7.20 8.94
CA ARG A 333 3.93 7.41 9.02
C ARG A 333 4.66 6.14 8.62
N ALA A 334 4.18 4.98 9.05
CA ALA A 334 4.72 3.69 8.64
C ALA A 334 4.66 3.51 7.12
N ALA A 335 3.52 3.83 6.49
CA ALA A 335 3.40 3.75 5.03
C ALA A 335 4.34 4.71 4.30
N LEU A 336 4.52 5.94 4.81
CA LEU A 336 5.47 6.91 4.24
C LEU A 336 6.92 6.43 4.38
N GLU A 337 7.32 6.04 5.58
CA GLU A 337 8.69 5.56 5.86
C GLU A 337 9.00 4.26 5.09
N ALA A 338 8.02 3.37 4.92
CA ALA A 338 8.17 2.16 4.10
C ALA A 338 8.46 2.51 2.64
N ARG A 339 7.69 3.43 2.05
CA ARG A 339 7.92 3.90 0.67
C ARG A 339 9.25 4.61 0.51
N GLN A 340 9.63 5.47 1.46
CA GLN A 340 10.92 6.17 1.41
C GLN A 340 12.10 5.20 1.52
N LYS A 341 12.05 4.24 2.45
CA LYS A 341 13.08 3.20 2.57
C LYS A 341 13.15 2.34 1.31
N PHE A 342 12.00 1.88 0.80
CA PHE A 342 11.93 1.10 -0.44
C PHE A 342 12.54 1.84 -1.64
N ALA A 343 12.22 3.13 -1.78
CA ALA A 343 12.75 3.95 -2.87
C ALA A 343 14.27 4.22 -2.71
N GLY A 344 14.72 4.50 -1.48
CA GLY A 344 16.09 4.91 -1.18
C GLY A 344 17.13 3.77 -1.13
N GLU A 345 16.70 2.52 -1.10
CA GLU A 345 17.61 1.36 -1.06
C GLU A 345 18.18 0.97 -2.42
N ARG A 346 17.75 1.62 -3.50
CA ARG A 346 18.22 1.34 -4.85
C ARG A 346 18.78 2.58 -5.51
N THR A 347 19.72 2.37 -6.44
CA THR A 347 20.26 3.45 -7.28
C THR A 347 19.24 3.95 -8.31
N HIS A 348 18.28 3.11 -8.67
CA HIS A 348 17.14 3.38 -9.54
C HIS A 348 16.02 2.40 -9.21
N LEU A 349 14.78 2.75 -9.59
CA LEU A 349 13.65 1.84 -9.48
C LEU A 349 13.35 1.25 -10.85
N ASP A 350 13.48 -0.07 -10.97
CA ASP A 350 13.07 -0.77 -12.18
C ASP A 350 11.53 -0.69 -12.38
N PRO A 351 10.99 -1.11 -13.54
CA PRO A 351 9.55 -1.03 -13.80
C PRO A 351 8.68 -1.71 -12.72
N PHE A 352 9.11 -2.84 -12.15
CA PHE A 352 8.34 -3.54 -11.12
C PHE A 352 8.43 -2.84 -9.77
N ASP A 353 9.57 -2.22 -9.47
CA ASP A 353 9.73 -1.39 -8.28
C ASP A 353 8.91 -0.08 -8.37
N LEU A 354 8.89 0.56 -9.54
CA LEU A 354 8.02 1.69 -9.83
C LEU A 354 6.54 1.32 -9.67
N LYS A 355 6.12 0.17 -10.23
CA LYS A 355 4.75 -0.35 -10.05
C LYS A 355 4.45 -0.57 -8.56
N THR A 356 5.36 -1.24 -7.84
CA THR A 356 5.23 -1.52 -6.40
C THR A 356 5.03 -0.25 -5.58
N LEU A 357 5.87 0.77 -5.80
CA LEU A 357 5.76 2.06 -5.13
C LEU A 357 4.41 2.73 -5.39
N GLY A 358 3.91 2.63 -6.63
CA GLY A 358 2.63 3.19 -7.07
C GLY A 358 1.40 2.48 -6.50
N GLN A 359 1.42 1.15 -6.36
CA GLN A 359 0.20 0.38 -6.10
C GLN A 359 -0.07 0.06 -4.63
N PHE A 360 0.96 0.02 -3.79
CA PHE A 360 0.79 -0.30 -2.36
C PHE A 360 0.34 0.93 -1.59
N TYR A 361 -0.76 0.81 -0.84
CA TYR A 361 -1.37 1.93 -0.12
C TYR A 361 -2.04 1.51 1.19
N LEU A 362 -2.32 2.51 2.03
CA LEU A 362 -2.89 2.32 3.36
C LEU A 362 -4.41 2.54 3.33
N LEU A 363 -5.15 1.48 3.64
CA LEU A 363 -6.53 1.55 4.09
C LEU A 363 -6.56 1.63 5.63
N GLY A 364 -6.91 2.78 6.18
CA GLY A 364 -6.93 3.06 7.61
C GLY A 364 -6.75 4.55 7.89
N ASP A 365 -7.01 4.95 9.13
CA ASP A 365 -6.79 6.32 9.56
C ASP A 365 -5.28 6.56 9.81
N PRO A 366 -4.61 7.45 9.04
CA PRO A 366 -3.16 7.60 9.06
C PRO A 366 -2.61 8.13 10.39
N ALA A 367 -3.47 8.72 11.23
CA ALA A 367 -3.10 9.25 12.53
C ALA A 367 -3.14 8.20 13.65
N LEU A 368 -3.73 7.02 13.41
CA LEU A 368 -3.75 5.96 14.42
C LEU A 368 -2.37 5.40 14.64
N GLN A 369 -2.02 5.21 15.90
CA GLN A 369 -0.77 4.61 16.35
C GLN A 369 -1.11 3.32 17.12
N PRO A 370 -1.06 2.15 16.47
CA PRO A 370 -1.44 0.87 17.09
C PRO A 370 -0.53 0.49 18.26
N VAL A 371 0.79 0.72 18.12
CA VAL A 371 1.81 0.41 19.12
C VAL A 371 2.25 1.66 19.87
N GLY A 372 2.11 1.64 21.19
CA GLY A 372 2.57 2.71 22.08
C GLY A 372 4.08 2.89 22.04
N TYR A 373 4.55 4.11 22.28
CA TYR A 373 5.98 4.39 22.39
C TYR A 373 6.52 3.84 23.71
N ALA A 374 7.64 3.10 23.67
CA ALA A 374 8.37 2.73 24.87
C ALA A 374 9.01 3.98 25.47
N ALA A 375 8.36 4.58 26.47
CA ALA A 375 8.82 5.81 27.09
C ALA A 375 10.16 5.57 27.82
N HIS A 376 11.22 6.29 27.44
CA HIS A 376 12.53 6.21 28.13
C HIS A 376 12.36 6.49 29.63
N ALA A 377 13.18 5.88 30.48
CA ALA A 377 13.11 6.08 31.94
C ALA A 377 13.09 7.58 32.32
N LEU A 378 13.86 8.41 31.61
CA LEU A 378 13.89 9.87 31.78
C LEU A 378 12.51 10.52 31.61
N SER A 379 11.68 10.05 30.68
CA SER A 379 10.34 10.59 30.43
C SER A 379 9.35 10.37 31.58
N LYS A 380 9.66 9.43 32.48
CA LYS A 380 8.86 9.14 33.68
C LYS A 380 9.22 10.07 34.85
N THR A 381 10.36 10.76 34.80
CA THR A 381 10.83 11.65 35.87
C THR A 381 9.93 12.87 36.03
N LYS A 382 9.85 13.41 37.26
CA LYS A 382 9.08 14.63 37.55
C LYS A 382 9.63 15.84 36.78
N ALA A 383 10.95 15.96 36.67
CA ALA A 383 11.62 17.03 35.92
C ALA A 383 11.24 17.02 34.44
N PHE A 384 11.24 15.86 33.79
CA PHE A 384 10.78 15.73 32.41
C PHE A 384 9.30 16.07 32.27
N LYS A 385 8.43 15.48 33.11
CA LYS A 385 6.99 15.79 33.07
C LYS A 385 6.71 17.29 33.27
N GLN A 386 7.46 17.97 34.13
CA GLN A 386 7.33 19.41 34.37
C GLN A 386 7.85 20.25 33.20
N ALA A 387 9.03 19.92 32.66
CA ALA A 387 9.62 20.61 31.50
C ALA A 387 8.73 20.47 30.24
N PHE A 388 8.08 19.33 30.08
CA PHE A 388 7.24 19.01 28.93
C PHE A 388 5.73 19.13 29.22
N ALA A 389 5.31 19.59 30.42
CA ALA A 389 3.90 19.73 30.80
C ALA A 389 3.10 20.66 29.85
N LYS A 390 3.80 21.62 29.24
CA LYS A 390 3.25 22.59 28.29
C LYS A 390 3.68 22.33 26.84
N VAL A 391 4.60 21.38 26.62
CA VAL A 391 5.04 21.03 25.27
C VAL A 391 3.96 20.14 24.65
N GLN A 392 3.22 20.71 23.71
CA GLN A 392 2.32 19.91 22.90
C GLN A 392 3.16 18.91 22.07
N ASP A 393 2.77 17.63 22.03
CA ASP A 393 3.38 16.58 21.19
C ASP A 393 3.50 17.01 19.70
N ARG A 394 2.75 18.05 19.31
CA ARG A 394 2.87 18.78 18.05
C ARG A 394 4.30 19.21 17.71
N GLY A 395 5.12 19.64 18.67
CA GLY A 395 6.52 20.04 18.41
C GLY A 395 7.41 18.87 17.97
N VAL A 396 7.33 17.74 18.68
CA VAL A 396 8.09 16.53 18.36
C VAL A 396 7.58 15.88 17.07
N ARG A 397 6.25 15.85 16.85
CA ARG A 397 5.67 15.44 15.55
C ARG A 397 6.15 16.34 14.41
N GLY A 398 6.19 17.65 14.61
CA GLY A 398 6.67 18.64 13.63
C GLY A 398 8.11 18.36 13.19
N LEU A 399 9.04 18.17 14.12
CA LEU A 399 10.44 17.85 13.80
C LEU A 399 10.57 16.52 13.02
N ARG A 400 9.80 15.49 13.40
CA ARG A 400 9.76 14.23 12.64
C ARG A 400 9.22 14.44 11.23
N ARG A 401 8.18 15.26 11.08
CA ARG A 401 7.59 15.60 9.78
C ARG A 401 8.58 16.34 8.88
N GLU A 402 9.29 17.32 9.42
CA GLU A 402 10.34 18.05 8.69
C GLU A 402 11.43 17.12 8.16
N ARG A 403 11.92 16.18 8.99
CA ARG A 403 12.88 15.15 8.56
C ARG A 403 12.34 14.32 7.39
N LEU A 404 11.11 13.82 7.50
CA LEU A 404 10.49 12.97 6.47
C LEU A 404 10.22 13.74 5.17
N GLU A 405 9.88 15.03 5.24
CA GLU A 405 9.75 15.86 4.06
C GLU A 405 11.09 16.09 3.37
N ARG A 406 12.15 16.37 4.14
CA ARG A 406 13.50 16.51 3.60
C ARG A 406 13.96 15.22 2.90
N GLU A 407 13.70 14.07 3.52
CA GLU A 407 14.00 12.76 2.93
C GLU A 407 13.25 12.54 1.61
N GLY A 408 11.93 12.73 1.60
CA GLY A 408 11.14 12.57 0.38
C GLY A 408 11.57 13.54 -0.73
N ARG A 409 11.84 14.81 -0.41
CA ARG A 409 12.36 15.79 -1.37
C ARG A 409 13.77 15.42 -1.86
N HIS A 410 14.60 14.80 -1.03
CA HIS A 410 15.91 14.30 -1.44
C HIS A 410 15.74 13.15 -2.44
N LEU A 411 14.95 12.13 -2.11
CA LEU A 411 14.66 10.99 -3.00
C LEU A 411 14.09 11.45 -4.35
N ALA A 412 13.13 12.37 -4.34
CA ALA A 412 12.53 12.92 -5.56
C ALA A 412 13.53 13.62 -6.48
N ARG A 413 14.65 14.15 -5.94
CA ARG A 413 15.73 14.77 -6.72
C ARG A 413 16.84 13.79 -7.08
N ALA A 414 17.13 12.84 -6.19
CA ALA A 414 18.29 11.95 -6.30
C ALA A 414 18.02 10.74 -7.19
N LEU A 415 16.79 10.20 -7.17
CA LEU A 415 16.45 9.02 -7.95
C LEU A 415 16.28 9.38 -9.43
N PRO A 416 16.98 8.69 -10.34
CA PRO A 416 16.81 8.92 -11.77
C PRO A 416 15.46 8.38 -12.25
N PRO A 417 14.79 9.08 -13.19
CA PRO A 417 13.61 8.54 -13.83
C PRO A 417 13.98 7.37 -14.75
N VAL A 418 13.11 6.36 -14.82
CA VAL A 418 13.21 5.24 -15.77
C VAL A 418 12.15 5.42 -16.85
N ARG A 419 12.59 5.53 -18.10
CA ARG A 419 11.71 5.84 -19.24
C ARG A 419 11.69 4.70 -20.23
N SER A 420 10.50 4.27 -20.64
CA SER A 420 10.37 3.27 -21.69
C SER A 420 10.96 3.80 -23.00
N LYS A 421 11.78 2.98 -23.64
CA LYS A 421 12.36 3.23 -24.96
C LYS A 421 12.52 1.89 -25.69
N PRO A 422 12.24 1.79 -26.99
CA PRO A 422 12.46 0.56 -27.76
C PRO A 422 13.96 0.39 -28.03
N LEU A 423 14.68 -0.26 -27.12
CA LEU A 423 16.12 -0.42 -27.15
C LEU A 423 16.47 -1.90 -27.09
N GLU A 424 17.31 -2.34 -28.03
CA GLU A 424 17.86 -3.68 -27.98
C GLU A 424 19.06 -3.75 -27.01
N PRO A 425 19.17 -4.84 -26.23
CA PRO A 425 20.35 -5.12 -25.43
C PRO A 425 21.54 -5.47 -26.32
N ALA A 426 22.75 -5.33 -25.78
CA ALA A 426 23.94 -5.82 -26.48
C ALA A 426 23.88 -7.35 -26.68
N ALA A 427 24.45 -7.86 -27.77
CA ALA A 427 24.39 -9.28 -28.11
C ALA A 427 24.84 -10.26 -26.98
N PRO A 428 25.87 -9.97 -26.15
CA PRO A 428 26.20 -10.81 -25.00
C PRO A 428 25.12 -10.80 -23.89
N VAL A 429 24.48 -9.65 -23.67
CA VAL A 429 23.40 -9.48 -22.69
C VAL A 429 22.16 -10.22 -23.18
N GLU A 430 21.79 -10.05 -24.44
CA GLU A 430 20.67 -10.75 -25.07
C GLU A 430 20.78 -12.27 -24.91
N ARG A 431 21.94 -12.85 -25.25
CA ARG A 431 22.17 -14.30 -25.14
C ARG A 431 22.00 -14.77 -23.69
N THR A 432 22.57 -14.04 -22.73
CA THR A 432 22.44 -14.36 -21.30
C THR A 432 21.00 -14.29 -20.83
N MET A 433 20.27 -13.24 -21.19
CA MET A 433 18.86 -13.08 -20.84
C MET A 433 17.98 -14.19 -21.41
N GLN A 434 18.19 -14.58 -22.67
CA GLN A 434 17.45 -15.69 -23.29
C GLN A 434 17.72 -17.03 -22.59
N MET A 435 18.97 -17.30 -22.18
CA MET A 435 19.30 -18.50 -21.40
C MET A 435 18.58 -18.51 -20.06
N MET A 436 18.66 -17.42 -19.30
CA MET A 436 17.98 -17.29 -18.00
C MET A 436 16.45 -17.39 -18.11
N ALA A 437 15.87 -16.85 -19.19
CA ALA A 437 14.44 -16.98 -19.46
C ALA A 437 14.04 -18.45 -19.68
N ARG A 438 14.81 -19.20 -20.49
CA ARG A 438 14.57 -20.64 -20.73
C ARG A 438 14.73 -21.45 -19.44
N GLU A 439 15.79 -21.20 -18.67
CA GLU A 439 16.03 -21.85 -17.38
C GLU A 439 14.92 -21.55 -16.36
N SER A 440 14.27 -20.39 -16.48
CA SER A 440 13.14 -19.99 -15.64
C SER A 440 11.77 -20.47 -16.17
N GLY A 441 11.75 -21.27 -17.24
CA GLY A 441 10.50 -21.82 -17.79
C GLY A 441 9.66 -20.82 -18.60
N LEU A 442 10.22 -19.68 -19.00
CA LEU A 442 9.60 -18.82 -20.02
C LEU A 442 9.76 -19.51 -21.38
N GLN A 443 8.68 -20.12 -21.86
CA GLN A 443 8.60 -20.78 -23.16
C GLN A 443 7.51 -20.10 -24.01
N GLY A 444 7.70 -20.06 -25.34
CA GLY A 444 6.73 -19.45 -26.27
C GLY A 444 6.97 -17.95 -26.51
N GLU A 445 5.89 -17.21 -26.79
CA GLU A 445 5.96 -15.76 -26.98
C GLU A 445 6.29 -15.06 -25.66
N VAL A 446 7.43 -14.37 -25.64
CA VAL A 446 7.90 -13.58 -24.51
C VAL A 446 7.79 -12.10 -24.88
N SER A 447 7.17 -11.33 -24.00
CA SER A 447 7.08 -9.88 -24.11
C SER A 447 8.41 -9.23 -23.73
N ARG A 448 8.86 -8.29 -24.58
CA ARG A 448 10.04 -7.46 -24.31
C ARG A 448 9.63 -6.06 -23.91
N LEU A 449 10.21 -5.57 -22.81
CA LEU A 449 10.20 -4.16 -22.46
C LEU A 449 11.62 -3.67 -22.28
N SER A 450 11.88 -2.42 -22.62
CA SER A 450 13.19 -1.81 -22.45
C SER A 450 13.06 -0.37 -21.98
N PHE A 451 14.00 0.03 -21.14
CA PHE A 451 14.00 1.32 -20.49
C PHE A 451 15.40 1.90 -20.44
N GLU A 452 15.47 3.21 -20.47
CA GLU A 452 16.69 3.96 -20.18
C GLU A 452 16.60 4.58 -18.80
N ILE A 453 17.67 4.45 -18.03
CA ILE A 453 17.81 5.11 -16.73
C ILE A 453 18.37 6.51 -17.00
N GLY A 454 17.62 7.54 -16.60
CA GLY A 454 18.07 8.92 -16.73
C GLY A 454 19.22 9.27 -15.78
N GLY A 455 19.77 10.48 -15.93
CA GLY A 455 20.79 11.01 -15.01
C GLY A 455 22.15 11.25 -15.66
N LYS A 456 23.12 11.68 -14.84
CA LYS A 456 24.51 11.90 -15.25
C LYS A 456 25.31 10.63 -14.95
N GLY A 457 26.06 10.12 -15.92
CA GLY A 457 26.88 8.91 -15.75
C GLY A 457 26.89 8.03 -17.00
N PRO A 458 27.41 6.79 -16.90
CA PRO A 458 27.33 5.82 -17.99
C PRO A 458 25.88 5.51 -18.35
N ILE A 459 25.63 5.27 -19.64
CA ILE A 459 24.28 4.92 -20.10
C ILE A 459 23.94 3.54 -19.57
N ARG A 460 22.91 3.49 -18.71
CA ARG A 460 22.34 2.25 -18.20
C ARG A 460 20.96 2.00 -18.80
N ARG A 461 20.71 0.75 -19.12
CA ARG A 461 19.45 0.29 -19.69
C ARG A 461 18.88 -0.83 -18.84
N ILE A 462 17.56 -0.93 -18.82
CA ILE A 462 16.85 -2.05 -18.21
C ILE A 462 16.14 -2.79 -19.32
N HIS A 463 16.37 -4.09 -19.40
CA HIS A 463 15.70 -4.97 -20.35
C HIS A 463 14.87 -5.98 -19.56
N VAL A 464 13.63 -6.18 -19.99
CA VAL A 464 12.68 -7.09 -19.35
C VAL A 464 12.23 -8.10 -20.39
N LEU A 465 12.38 -9.38 -20.05
CA LEU A 465 11.72 -10.48 -20.71
C LEU A 465 10.64 -11.01 -19.78
N LYS A 466 9.38 -10.99 -20.19
CA LYS A 466 8.28 -11.45 -19.36
C LYS A 466 7.26 -12.27 -20.14
N GLY A 467 6.60 -13.18 -19.47
CA GLY A 467 5.57 -14.01 -20.06
C GLY A 467 4.96 -14.93 -19.02
N LEU A 468 4.14 -15.86 -19.49
CA LEU A 468 3.63 -16.94 -18.66
C LEU A 468 4.71 -18.00 -18.54
N ALA A 469 5.19 -18.21 -17.31
CA ALA A 469 6.06 -19.34 -17.02
C ALA A 469 5.21 -20.56 -16.67
N GLN A 470 5.66 -21.71 -17.15
CA GLN A 470 5.08 -23.00 -16.77
C GLN A 470 5.99 -23.68 -15.76
N HIS A 471 5.44 -24.05 -14.61
CA HIS A 471 6.11 -24.86 -13.62
C HIS A 471 5.47 -26.26 -13.64
N GLY A 472 6.25 -27.33 -13.80
CA GLY A 472 5.75 -28.71 -13.82
C GLY A 472 6.13 -29.52 -15.07
N THR A 473 5.94 -30.84 -15.00
CA THR A 473 6.13 -31.77 -16.14
C THR A 473 4.77 -32.37 -16.52
N GLY A 474 4.41 -32.42 -17.82
CA GLY A 474 3.16 -33.00 -18.32
C GLY A 474 2.05 -32.00 -18.73
N GLU A 475 0.81 -32.50 -18.82
CA GLU A 475 -0.42 -31.82 -19.31
C GLU A 475 -1.12 -30.89 -18.30
N GLN A 476 -0.57 -30.75 -17.09
CA GLN A 476 -1.12 -29.91 -16.03
C GLN A 476 -0.17 -28.73 -15.79
N ARG A 477 -0.35 -27.62 -16.54
CA ARG A 477 0.49 -26.42 -16.42
C ARG A 477 -0.40 -25.23 -16.10
N VAL A 478 -0.27 -24.62 -14.92
CA VAL A 478 -0.94 -23.35 -14.62
C VAL A 478 0.02 -22.18 -14.83
N PRO A 479 -0.32 -21.24 -15.73
CA PRO A 479 0.58 -20.15 -16.06
C PRO A 479 0.60 -19.09 -14.96
N HIS A 480 1.79 -18.64 -14.57
CA HIS A 480 1.97 -17.45 -13.74
C HIS A 480 2.87 -16.44 -14.45
N LEU A 481 2.65 -15.15 -14.19
CA LEU A 481 3.46 -14.10 -14.80
C LEU A 481 4.85 -14.14 -14.17
N LEU A 482 5.87 -14.29 -15.01
CA LEU A 482 7.27 -14.25 -14.63
C LEU A 482 7.98 -13.20 -15.48
N ALA A 483 8.90 -12.46 -14.86
CA ALA A 483 9.79 -11.55 -15.57
C ALA A 483 11.25 -11.72 -15.15
N ILE A 484 12.14 -11.70 -16.15
CA ILE A 484 13.58 -11.52 -16.01
C ILE A 484 13.89 -10.05 -16.29
N VAL A 485 14.45 -9.37 -15.29
CA VAL A 485 14.80 -7.95 -15.34
C VAL A 485 16.30 -7.83 -15.29
N ALA A 486 16.91 -7.34 -16.38
CA ALA A 486 18.35 -7.18 -16.52
C ALA A 486 18.72 -5.69 -16.59
N THR A 487 19.75 -5.29 -15.85
CA THR A 487 20.37 -3.97 -15.98
C THR A 487 21.66 -4.11 -16.78
N GLU A 488 21.76 -3.38 -17.90
CA GLU A 488 22.91 -3.31 -18.78
C GLU A 488 23.63 -1.97 -18.62
N GLU A 489 24.97 -2.00 -18.64
CA GLU A 489 25.84 -0.81 -18.77
C GLU A 489 26.96 -1.14 -19.77
N ASN A 490 27.15 -0.27 -20.77
CA ASN A 490 28.23 -0.41 -21.77
C ASN A 490 28.32 -1.81 -22.42
N GLY A 491 27.17 -2.44 -22.70
CA GLY A 491 27.11 -3.78 -23.30
C GLY A 491 27.42 -4.93 -22.34
N GLN A 492 27.54 -4.66 -21.05
CA GLN A 492 27.75 -5.65 -20.00
C GLN A 492 26.56 -5.74 -19.06
N LEU A 493 26.26 -6.96 -18.63
CA LEU A 493 25.21 -7.23 -17.66
C LEU A 493 25.70 -6.88 -16.26
N LEU A 494 25.07 -5.89 -15.62
CA LEU A 494 25.43 -5.48 -14.26
C LEU A 494 24.65 -6.25 -13.19
N HIS A 495 23.38 -6.53 -13.45
CA HIS A 495 22.47 -7.08 -12.45
C HIS A 495 21.27 -7.76 -13.11
N VAL A 496 20.79 -8.83 -12.51
CA VAL A 496 19.57 -9.54 -12.94
C VAL A 496 18.69 -9.86 -11.74
N ARG A 497 17.38 -9.72 -11.94
CA ARG A 497 16.34 -10.21 -11.03
C ARG A 497 15.33 -11.07 -11.77
N ARG A 498 14.81 -12.06 -11.05
CA ARG A 498 13.61 -12.80 -11.42
C ARG A 498 12.47 -12.42 -10.50
N VAL A 499 11.33 -12.03 -11.05
CA VAL A 499 10.13 -11.67 -10.30
C VAL A 499 8.92 -12.41 -10.83
N HIS A 500 7.97 -12.71 -9.95
CA HIS A 500 6.74 -13.43 -10.27
C HIS A 500 5.54 -12.66 -9.72
N SER A 501 4.38 -12.80 -10.37
CA SER A 501 3.12 -12.28 -9.83
C SER A 501 2.77 -12.97 -8.51
N ARG A 502 2.18 -12.19 -7.59
CA ARG A 502 1.90 -12.57 -6.20
C ARG A 502 0.50 -13.04 -5.90
#